data_AF-A0A7Z8ZA91-F1
#
_entry.id   AF-A0A7Z8ZA91-F1
#
_cell.length_a   1.000
_cell.length_b   1.000
_cell.length_c   1.000
_cell.angle_alpha   90.00
_cell.angle_beta   90.00
_cell.angle_gamma   90.00
#
_symmetry.space_group_name_H-M   'P 1'
#
loop_
_entity.id
_entity.type
_entity.pdbx_description
1 polymer ?
#
loop_
_entity_poly.entity_id
_entity_poly.type
_entity_poly.pdbx_seq_one_letter_code
_entity_poly.pdbx_strand_id
1 'polypeptide(L)'
;MNTRRTVKFSLIFSSLFALQGCINGDGSSTQQSASPAEELVNNGSFAAGTDGWWAAGGQLDRVDNMGCFTFTNGGANPWDVIFAQSGIPLAEGQSYNLSFTAVTRKPINAKILVQQDGAPYTNYFAQDVELNETRKDFNFKFTPKSADEKAQFQLQLGTQSPTTVCLSNVSLKGPRLKVASNFAPIRVNQVGYLPHALKRATMVSDSTQPLSWTLLNSVGTKVAEGQTKPFGINRASNENVHIIDFSQYTEETDKLTLVVGDKKSHPFNISSKLYQQLKYDALSFFYQQRSGIPIEKQYVQRPDLARPAGHPSERVTCFNKTDAKGNKWPGCDYKLDVTGGWYDAGDQGKYVVNGGISTWTLMNFFEHEKYSRNVKESAFSDGKVKIPENNNRKNDLLDEARWMMDFMLQCRSLMARRRGYPSAISPVILRRSS
;
A
#
# COMPACT_ATOMS: atom_id res chain seq x y z
N MET A 1 70.06 14.88 52.20
CA MET A 1 69.40 15.43 50.98
C MET A 1 68.19 14.55 50.68
N ASN A 2 67.01 15.15 50.62
CA ASN A 2 65.72 14.51 50.93
C ASN A 2 65.29 13.38 49.97
N THR A 3 65.31 12.15 50.50
CA THR A 3 64.53 11.00 50.05
C THR A 3 63.17 10.96 50.76
N ARG A 4 62.05 10.87 50.05
CA ARG A 4 60.82 10.24 50.58
C ARG A 4 60.00 9.55 49.48
N ARG A 5 59.69 8.28 49.80
CA ARG A 5 58.78 7.34 49.14
C ARG A 5 57.33 7.83 49.15
N THR A 6 56.54 7.37 48.17
CA THR A 6 55.08 7.24 48.33
C THR A 6 54.63 5.82 48.02
N VAL A 7 53.96 5.26 49.01
CA VAL A 7 53.28 3.96 49.08
C VAL A 7 51.89 4.09 48.47
N LYS A 8 51.37 3.05 47.80
CA LYS A 8 49.91 2.88 47.61
C LYS A 8 49.46 1.56 48.24
N PHE A 9 48.45 1.71 49.10
CA PHE A 9 47.78 0.73 49.94
C PHE A 9 46.74 -0.09 49.15
N SER A 10 46.54 -1.34 49.56
CA SER A 10 45.45 -2.27 49.21
C SER A 10 44.31 -2.20 50.25
N LEU A 11 43.09 -2.63 49.87
CA LEU A 11 42.06 -3.36 50.65
C LEU A 11 40.76 -3.42 49.80
N ILE A 12 40.39 -4.55 49.17
CA ILE A 12 39.66 -5.77 49.65
C ILE A 12 38.17 -5.53 49.93
N PHE A 13 37.31 -6.35 49.30
CA PHE A 13 36.21 -7.19 49.85
C PHE A 13 35.37 -7.69 48.66
N SER A 14 34.79 -8.87 48.56
CA SER A 14 35.02 -10.23 49.05
C SER A 14 34.00 -11.10 48.29
N SER A 15 34.37 -12.33 48.00
CA SER A 15 33.58 -13.30 47.24
C SER A 15 32.57 -14.03 48.13
N LEU A 16 31.35 -14.25 47.62
CA LEU A 16 30.51 -15.40 48.01
C LEU A 16 30.25 -16.28 46.79
N PHE A 17 30.75 -17.51 46.87
CA PHE A 17 30.38 -18.64 46.02
C PHE A 17 29.13 -19.30 46.61
N ALA A 18 28.16 -19.62 45.75
CA ALA A 18 27.24 -20.73 45.98
C ALA A 18 27.16 -21.55 44.68
N LEU A 19 27.50 -22.83 44.79
CA LEU A 19 27.46 -23.82 43.71
C LEU A 19 26.08 -24.49 43.63
N GLN A 20 25.78 -24.94 42.41
CA GLN A 20 24.95 -26.08 41.99
C GLN A 20 23.43 -25.93 41.84
N GLY A 21 23.02 -26.17 40.58
CA GLY A 21 21.68 -26.58 40.17
C GLY A 21 21.57 -26.63 38.65
N CYS A 22 22.04 -27.72 38.02
CA CYS A 22 21.66 -28.03 36.64
C CYS A 22 20.19 -28.47 36.62
N ILE A 23 19.31 -27.73 35.94
CA ILE A 23 18.01 -28.25 35.47
C ILE A 23 17.77 -27.69 34.06
N ASN A 24 17.46 -28.61 33.15
CA ASN A 24 17.12 -28.42 31.74
C ASN A 24 15.85 -27.58 31.53
N GLY A 25 15.80 -26.85 30.41
CA GLY A 25 14.56 -26.49 29.73
C GLY A 25 14.40 -25.00 29.44
N ASP A 26 15.20 -24.44 28.52
CA ASP A 26 14.92 -23.14 27.92
C ASP A 26 13.70 -23.25 26.98
N GLY A 27 12.51 -23.12 27.56
CA GLY A 27 11.39 -22.51 26.86
C GLY A 27 11.66 -21.01 26.79
N SER A 28 12.20 -20.54 25.67
CA SER A 28 12.34 -19.10 25.41
C SER A 28 10.94 -18.47 25.30
N SER A 29 10.40 -18.02 26.42
CA SER A 29 9.33 -17.02 26.41
C SER A 29 9.99 -15.68 26.10
N THR A 30 9.91 -15.22 24.86
CA THR A 30 10.21 -13.84 24.49
C THR A 30 9.27 -12.92 25.27
N GLN A 31 9.77 -12.36 26.39
CA GLN A 31 9.10 -11.25 27.06
C GLN A 31 9.09 -10.05 26.11
N GLN A 32 7.92 -9.78 25.52
CA GLN A 32 7.62 -8.52 24.86
C GLN A 32 7.75 -7.40 25.89
N SER A 33 8.74 -6.51 25.73
CA SER A 33 8.83 -5.31 26.55
C SER A 33 7.69 -4.34 26.18
N ALA A 34 6.93 -3.90 27.17
CA ALA A 34 5.84 -2.94 26.98
C ALA A 34 6.42 -1.61 26.46
N SER A 35 6.05 -1.22 25.25
CA SER A 35 6.31 0.14 24.77
C SER A 35 5.44 1.14 25.56
N PRO A 36 5.83 2.43 25.66
CA PRO A 36 4.98 3.45 26.26
C PRO A 36 3.58 3.43 25.65
N ALA A 37 2.55 3.82 26.43
CA ALA A 37 1.20 3.91 25.90
C ALA A 37 1.14 4.95 24.77
N GLU A 38 0.70 4.52 23.59
CA GLU A 38 0.53 5.34 22.39
C GLU A 38 -0.95 5.49 22.07
N GLU A 39 -1.30 6.55 21.34
CA GLU A 39 -2.63 6.67 20.73
C GLU A 39 -2.68 5.79 19.47
N LEU A 40 -3.65 4.87 19.42
CA LEU A 40 -3.81 3.93 18.31
C LEU A 40 -4.93 4.31 17.34
N VAL A 41 -5.85 5.19 17.75
CA VAL A 41 -6.89 5.73 16.88
C VAL A 41 -6.38 6.98 16.17
N ASN A 42 -6.49 6.98 14.84
CA ASN A 42 -6.23 8.14 14.01
C ASN A 42 -7.48 9.03 13.94
N ASN A 43 -7.28 10.36 13.88
CA ASN A 43 -8.36 11.33 13.67
C ASN A 43 -9.57 11.15 14.63
N GLY A 44 -9.30 10.82 15.90
CA GLY A 44 -10.33 10.60 16.93
C GLY A 44 -11.18 11.83 17.29
N SER A 45 -10.65 13.03 17.01
CA SER A 45 -11.34 14.31 17.18
C SER A 45 -12.14 14.74 15.95
N PHE A 46 -12.04 14.01 14.83
CA PHE A 46 -12.63 14.38 13.54
C PHE A 46 -12.18 15.76 13.03
N ALA A 47 -11.00 16.25 13.45
CA ALA A 47 -10.45 17.52 12.96
C ALA A 47 -10.10 17.46 11.45
N ALA A 48 -9.73 16.28 10.95
CA ALA A 48 -9.45 16.02 9.54
C ALA A 48 -10.69 15.51 8.77
N GLY A 49 -11.89 15.92 9.17
CA GLY A 49 -13.12 15.37 8.60
C GLY A 49 -13.33 13.92 9.03
N THR A 50 -13.76 13.08 8.09
CA THR A 50 -14.02 11.65 8.29
C THR A 50 -12.85 10.76 7.87
N ASP A 51 -11.69 11.34 7.58
CA ASP A 51 -10.50 10.60 7.12
C ASP A 51 -10.08 9.50 8.12
N GLY A 52 -9.74 8.32 7.59
CA GLY A 52 -9.41 7.12 8.36
C GLY A 52 -10.61 6.36 8.94
N TRP A 53 -11.82 6.90 8.89
CA TRP A 53 -13.05 6.25 9.35
C TRP A 53 -13.84 5.69 8.18
N TRP A 54 -14.53 4.57 8.39
CA TRP A 54 -15.44 3.99 7.41
C TRP A 54 -16.78 3.63 8.05
N ALA A 55 -17.80 3.50 7.21
CA ALA A 55 -19.12 3.10 7.65
C ALA A 55 -19.82 2.20 6.63
N ALA A 56 -20.72 1.36 7.12
CA ALA A 56 -21.60 0.49 6.35
C ALA A 56 -23.04 0.65 6.86
N GLY A 57 -24.03 0.56 5.96
CA GLY A 57 -25.45 0.68 6.34
C GLY A 57 -25.91 2.09 6.71
N GLY A 58 -25.10 3.13 6.48
CA GLY A 58 -25.46 4.53 6.72
C GLY A 58 -24.42 5.51 6.18
N GLN A 59 -24.61 6.79 6.46
CA GLN A 59 -23.76 7.88 6.03
C GLN A 59 -23.02 8.51 7.21
N LEU A 60 -21.71 8.70 7.06
CA LEU A 60 -20.85 9.36 8.05
C LEU A 60 -20.50 10.76 7.56
N ASP A 61 -20.86 11.77 8.34
CA ASP A 61 -20.52 13.17 8.10
C ASP A 61 -19.83 13.77 9.33
N ARG A 62 -19.10 14.86 9.14
CA ARG A 62 -18.61 15.69 10.26
C ARG A 62 -19.62 16.79 10.56
N VAL A 63 -20.21 16.77 11.75
CA VAL A 63 -21.16 17.78 12.24
C VAL A 63 -20.74 18.24 13.62
N ASP A 64 -20.66 19.55 13.84
CA ASP A 64 -20.31 20.16 15.14
C ASP A 64 -19.03 19.58 15.79
N ASN A 65 -18.00 19.33 14.97
CA ASN A 65 -16.73 18.69 15.37
C ASN A 65 -16.88 17.24 15.89
N MET A 66 -17.96 16.56 15.53
CA MET A 66 -18.20 15.14 15.81
C MET A 66 -18.31 14.36 14.51
N GLY A 67 -17.93 13.09 14.53
CA GLY A 67 -18.29 12.13 13.48
C GLY A 67 -19.72 11.67 13.73
N CYS A 68 -20.65 12.16 12.93
CA CYS A 68 -22.07 11.86 13.02
C CYS A 68 -22.47 10.86 11.95
N PHE A 69 -22.79 9.66 12.39
CA PHE A 69 -23.23 8.57 11.55
C PHE A 69 -24.76 8.45 11.58
N THR A 70 -25.39 8.58 10.42
CA THR A 70 -26.84 8.50 10.24
C THR A 70 -27.21 7.27 9.43
N PHE A 71 -28.08 6.43 9.97
CA PHE A 71 -28.64 5.28 9.27
C PHE A 71 -30.16 5.38 9.21
N THR A 72 -30.73 5.14 8.04
CA THR A 72 -32.16 5.27 7.76
C THR A 72 -32.89 3.92 7.78
N ASN A 73 -32.13 2.82 7.72
CA ASN A 73 -32.63 1.46 7.83
C ASN A 73 -31.72 0.68 8.79
N GLY A 74 -32.33 -0.14 9.64
CA GLY A 74 -31.62 -1.20 10.35
C GLY A 74 -31.51 -2.46 9.51
N GLY A 75 -31.25 -3.58 10.17
CA GLY A 75 -31.14 -4.91 9.59
C GLY A 75 -31.43 -6.02 10.62
N ALA A 76 -31.26 -7.26 10.18
CA ALA A 76 -31.47 -8.44 11.02
C ALA A 76 -30.31 -8.66 12.01
N ASN A 77 -29.13 -8.11 11.72
CA ASN A 77 -27.91 -8.32 12.50
C ASN A 77 -27.31 -7.01 13.01
N PRO A 78 -26.59 -7.01 14.15
CA PRO A 78 -25.93 -5.82 14.66
C PRO A 78 -24.91 -5.21 13.68
N TRP A 79 -24.25 -6.03 12.88
CA TRP A 79 -23.25 -5.61 11.89
C TRP A 79 -23.84 -5.15 10.54
N ASP A 80 -25.17 -5.15 10.37
CA ASP A 80 -25.77 -4.62 9.14
C ASP A 80 -25.59 -3.09 9.03
N VAL A 81 -25.29 -2.43 10.15
CA VAL A 81 -24.97 -1.01 10.25
C VAL A 81 -23.73 -0.86 11.14
N ILE A 82 -22.63 -0.35 10.58
CA ILE A 82 -21.33 -0.26 11.25
C ILE A 82 -20.74 1.13 11.06
N PHE A 83 -20.17 1.68 12.12
CA PHE A 83 -19.21 2.79 12.08
C PHE A 83 -17.90 2.35 12.73
N ALA A 84 -16.76 2.51 12.06
CA ALA A 84 -15.54 1.83 12.47
C ALA A 84 -14.24 2.49 11.99
N GLN A 85 -13.14 2.06 12.62
CA GLN A 85 -11.77 2.32 12.19
C GLN A 85 -10.96 1.02 12.28
N SER A 86 -10.25 0.68 11.21
CA SER A 86 -9.42 -0.53 11.08
C SER A 86 -7.93 -0.22 11.24
N GLY A 87 -7.10 -1.27 11.32
CA GLY A 87 -5.65 -1.13 11.36
C GLY A 87 -5.10 -0.77 12.74
N ILE A 88 -5.76 -1.25 13.80
CA ILE A 88 -5.39 -1.03 15.19
C ILE A 88 -4.52 -2.22 15.66
N PRO A 89 -3.22 -2.01 15.91
CA PRO A 89 -2.34 -3.05 16.40
C PRO A 89 -2.48 -3.25 17.92
N LEU A 90 -2.78 -4.48 18.35
CA LEU A 90 -2.95 -4.89 19.74
C LEU A 90 -1.92 -5.94 20.14
N ALA A 91 -1.22 -5.70 21.25
CA ALA A 91 -0.27 -6.63 21.85
C ALA A 91 -0.96 -7.48 22.91
N GLU A 92 -0.68 -8.78 22.90
CA GLU A 92 -1.25 -9.76 23.82
C GLU A 92 -0.96 -9.39 25.27
N GLY A 93 -1.97 -9.53 26.14
CA GLY A 93 -1.81 -9.35 27.58
C GLY A 93 -1.57 -7.90 28.04
N GLN A 94 -1.49 -6.94 27.12
CA GLN A 94 -1.31 -5.52 27.45
C GLN A 94 -2.64 -4.84 27.82
N SER A 95 -2.58 -3.81 28.65
CA SER A 95 -3.78 -3.03 29.01
C SER A 95 -4.03 -1.91 28.00
N TYR A 96 -5.28 -1.83 27.54
CA TYR A 96 -5.75 -0.76 26.66
C TYR A 96 -6.88 0.02 27.32
N ASN A 97 -6.97 1.30 26.98
CA ASN A 97 -8.03 2.20 27.44
C ASN A 97 -8.75 2.80 26.23
N LEU A 98 -9.98 2.36 25.99
CA LEU A 98 -10.89 2.89 24.97
C LEU A 98 -11.78 3.97 25.60
N SER A 99 -11.77 5.17 25.05
CA SER A 99 -12.65 6.25 25.48
C SER A 99 -13.23 7.02 24.30
N PHE A 100 -14.43 7.55 24.46
CA PHE A 100 -15.08 8.43 23.50
C PHE A 100 -16.23 9.18 24.16
N THR A 101 -16.65 10.29 23.56
CA THR A 101 -17.90 10.99 23.89
C THR A 101 -18.95 10.61 22.86
N ALA A 102 -20.16 10.25 23.29
CA ALA A 102 -21.26 9.91 22.38
C ALA A 102 -22.55 10.68 22.71
N VAL A 103 -23.34 10.94 21.68
CA VAL A 103 -24.72 11.43 21.77
C VAL A 103 -25.52 10.88 20.59
N THR A 104 -26.80 10.64 20.79
CA THR A 104 -27.71 10.17 19.73
C THR A 104 -28.93 11.06 19.60
N ARG A 105 -29.62 11.01 18.46
CA ARG A 105 -30.89 11.74 18.29
C ARG A 105 -32.11 10.99 18.84
N LYS A 106 -31.95 9.71 19.14
CA LYS A 106 -32.96 8.82 19.73
C LYS A 106 -32.22 7.78 20.56
N PRO A 107 -32.76 7.38 21.73
CA PRO A 107 -32.16 6.33 22.55
C PRO A 107 -32.00 5.01 21.79
N ILE A 108 -30.82 4.40 21.88
CA ILE A 108 -30.49 3.10 21.28
C ILE A 108 -29.53 2.31 22.18
N ASN A 109 -29.46 1.00 21.97
CA ASN A 109 -28.43 0.14 22.56
C ASN A 109 -27.37 -0.17 21.51
N ALA A 110 -26.21 0.48 21.59
CA ALA A 110 -25.13 0.28 20.65
C ALA A 110 -24.17 -0.82 21.14
N LYS A 111 -23.75 -1.70 20.23
CA LYS A 111 -22.71 -2.69 20.52
C LYS A 111 -21.35 -2.12 20.13
N ILE A 112 -20.47 -1.94 21.11
CA ILE A 112 -19.10 -1.45 20.92
C ILE A 112 -18.16 -2.63 20.93
N LEU A 113 -17.28 -2.72 19.93
CA LEU A 113 -16.31 -3.80 19.83
C LEU A 113 -14.91 -3.28 19.54
N VAL A 114 -13.92 -4.06 20.00
CA VAL A 114 -12.60 -4.12 19.40
C VAL A 114 -12.39 -5.56 18.99
N GLN A 115 -12.22 -5.83 17.70
CA GLN A 115 -12.22 -7.18 17.14
C GLN A 115 -11.31 -7.32 15.93
N GLN A 116 -11.12 -8.54 15.44
CA GLN A 116 -10.43 -8.81 14.17
C GLN A 116 -11.13 -8.13 12.98
N ASP A 117 -10.35 -7.67 11.99
CA ASP A 117 -10.83 -7.08 10.73
C ASP A 117 -11.38 -8.09 9.71
N GLY A 118 -11.29 -9.39 10.01
CA GLY A 118 -11.76 -10.48 9.17
C GLY A 118 -12.08 -11.73 9.98
N ALA A 119 -12.58 -12.77 9.29
CA ALA A 119 -12.91 -14.05 9.90
C ALA A 119 -11.69 -14.61 10.69
N PRO A 120 -11.90 -15.16 11.90
CA PRO A 120 -13.19 -15.52 12.52
C PRO A 120 -13.88 -14.39 13.33
N TYR A 121 -13.45 -13.13 13.21
CA TYR A 121 -14.04 -11.99 13.93
C TYR A 121 -13.96 -12.11 15.46
N THR A 122 -12.80 -12.56 15.97
CA THR A 122 -12.58 -12.68 17.40
C THR A 122 -12.69 -11.32 18.09
N ASN A 123 -13.49 -11.24 19.16
CA ASN A 123 -13.65 -10.03 19.95
C ASN A 123 -12.58 -9.95 21.05
N TYR A 124 -11.82 -8.86 21.07
CA TYR A 124 -10.91 -8.49 22.16
C TYR A 124 -11.63 -7.68 23.24
N PHE A 125 -12.65 -6.93 22.83
CA PHE A 125 -13.56 -6.19 23.68
C PHE A 125 -14.95 -6.19 23.02
N ALA A 126 -15.99 -6.36 23.82
CA ALA A 126 -17.37 -6.25 23.37
C ALA A 126 -18.24 -5.78 24.54
N GLN A 127 -18.97 -4.69 24.36
CA GLN A 127 -19.86 -4.13 25.38
C GLN A 127 -21.10 -3.54 24.70
N ASP A 128 -22.27 -3.86 25.23
CA ASP A 128 -23.50 -3.15 24.88
C ASP A 128 -23.63 -1.92 25.79
N VAL A 129 -23.91 -0.75 25.20
CA VAL A 129 -24.10 0.52 25.90
C VAL A 129 -25.37 1.21 25.45
N GLU A 130 -26.06 1.80 26.40
CA GLU A 130 -27.15 2.71 26.10
C GLU A 130 -26.58 4.07 25.70
N LEU A 131 -26.96 4.53 24.51
CA LEU A 131 -26.68 5.88 24.03
C LEU A 131 -28.00 6.65 23.94
N ASN A 132 -28.00 7.90 24.41
CA ASN A 132 -29.19 8.74 24.44
C ASN A 132 -28.88 10.18 23.99
N GLU A 133 -29.88 11.05 24.11
CA GLU A 133 -29.84 12.43 23.65
C GLU A 133 -28.93 13.36 24.47
N THR A 134 -28.35 12.84 25.56
CA THR A 134 -27.37 13.57 26.37
C THR A 134 -25.96 13.14 25.99
N ARG A 135 -25.07 14.10 25.78
CA ARG A 135 -23.64 13.83 25.61
C ARG A 135 -23.09 13.12 26.84
N LYS A 136 -22.49 11.95 26.63
CA LYS A 136 -21.92 11.14 27.69
C LYS A 136 -20.54 10.65 27.30
N ASP A 137 -19.63 10.69 28.27
CA ASP A 137 -18.29 10.14 28.13
C ASP A 137 -18.29 8.67 28.54
N PHE A 138 -17.61 7.86 27.74
CA PHE A 138 -17.43 6.44 27.95
C PHE A 138 -15.94 6.15 28.08
N ASN A 139 -15.61 5.23 29.00
CA ASN A 139 -14.25 4.82 29.25
C ASN A 139 -14.21 3.34 29.66
N PHE A 140 -13.48 2.53 28.90
CA PHE A 140 -13.39 1.09 29.07
C PHE A 140 -11.94 0.65 29.07
N LYS A 141 -11.61 -0.27 29.97
CA LYS A 141 -10.33 -0.97 29.96
C LYS A 141 -10.52 -2.39 29.48
N PHE A 142 -9.61 -2.87 28.66
CA PHE A 142 -9.58 -4.26 28.23
C PHE A 142 -8.16 -4.75 28.01
N THR A 143 -8.03 -6.07 27.94
CA THR A 143 -6.77 -6.77 27.70
C THR A 143 -7.01 -7.86 26.66
N PRO A 144 -6.43 -7.75 25.45
CA PRO A 144 -6.62 -8.73 24.39
C PRO A 144 -5.93 -10.06 24.78
N LYS A 145 -6.62 -11.16 24.51
CA LYS A 145 -6.12 -12.53 24.79
C LYS A 145 -5.14 -13.07 23.74
N SER A 146 -4.94 -12.34 22.65
CA SER A 146 -3.96 -12.65 21.61
C SER A 146 -3.49 -11.34 20.97
N ALA A 147 -2.33 -11.35 20.33
CA ALA A 147 -1.90 -10.24 19.49
C ALA A 147 -2.75 -10.14 18.22
N ASP A 148 -2.89 -8.92 17.69
CA ASP A 148 -3.51 -8.64 16.39
C ASP A 148 -2.84 -7.43 15.76
N GLU A 149 -2.40 -7.53 14.51
CA GLU A 149 -1.74 -6.43 13.81
C GLU A 149 -2.73 -5.41 13.23
N LYS A 150 -3.98 -5.83 13.06
CA LYS A 150 -4.96 -5.15 12.22
C LYS A 150 -6.37 -5.20 12.81
N ALA A 151 -6.50 -5.20 14.13
CA ALA A 151 -7.80 -5.12 14.78
C ALA A 151 -8.56 -3.85 14.36
N GLN A 152 -9.83 -3.80 14.70
CA GLN A 152 -10.70 -2.69 14.40
C GLN A 152 -11.56 -2.33 15.60
N PHE A 153 -11.78 -1.04 15.81
CA PHE A 153 -12.82 -0.52 16.68
C PHE A 153 -14.11 -0.40 15.87
N GLN A 154 -15.22 -0.89 16.41
CA GLN A 154 -16.54 -0.81 15.79
C GLN A 154 -17.62 -0.34 16.74
N LEU A 155 -18.56 0.41 16.18
CA LEU A 155 -19.90 0.63 16.70
C LEU A 155 -20.90 -0.06 15.78
N GLN A 156 -21.55 -1.12 16.28
CA GLN A 156 -22.55 -1.92 15.55
C GLN A 156 -23.96 -1.53 16.01
N LEU A 157 -24.80 -1.16 15.03
CA LEU A 157 -26.10 -0.51 15.25
C LEU A 157 -27.25 -1.17 14.49
N GLY A 158 -27.00 -2.24 13.74
CA GLY A 158 -27.93 -2.75 12.73
C GLY A 158 -29.30 -3.16 13.26
N THR A 159 -29.39 -3.71 14.48
CA THR A 159 -30.68 -4.09 15.09
C THR A 159 -31.41 -2.93 15.78
N GLN A 160 -30.87 -1.69 15.71
CA GLN A 160 -31.44 -0.53 16.38
C GLN A 160 -32.38 0.25 15.46
N SER A 161 -33.26 1.05 16.06
CA SER A 161 -34.13 1.95 15.31
C SER A 161 -33.29 3.05 14.60
N PRO A 162 -33.62 3.40 13.35
CA PRO A 162 -32.94 4.46 12.60
C PRO A 162 -32.75 5.76 13.38
N THR A 163 -31.51 6.25 13.44
CA THR A 163 -31.14 7.47 14.14
C THR A 163 -29.80 8.02 13.65
N THR A 164 -29.36 9.13 14.23
CA THR A 164 -27.99 9.65 14.10
C THR A 164 -27.25 9.42 15.42
N VAL A 165 -26.06 8.83 15.33
CA VAL A 165 -25.12 8.68 16.44
C VAL A 165 -23.89 9.51 16.16
N CYS A 166 -23.54 10.41 17.07
CA CYS A 166 -22.38 11.27 16.95
C CYS A 166 -21.34 10.89 17.99
N LEU A 167 -20.10 10.67 17.53
CA LEU A 167 -18.93 10.40 18.37
C LEU A 167 -17.91 11.53 18.27
N SER A 168 -17.22 11.82 19.36
CA SER A 168 -16.02 12.66 19.36
C SER A 168 -15.02 12.15 20.40
N ASN A 169 -13.79 12.67 20.32
CA ASN A 169 -12.69 12.31 21.23
C ASN A 169 -12.47 10.80 21.33
N VAL A 170 -12.65 10.07 20.22
CA VAL A 170 -12.42 8.63 20.20
C VAL A 170 -10.92 8.39 20.36
N SER A 171 -10.55 7.63 21.39
CA SER A 171 -9.18 7.39 21.77
C SER A 171 -9.04 5.94 22.20
N LEU A 172 -8.00 5.28 21.72
CA LEU A 172 -7.62 3.96 22.16
C LEU A 172 -6.13 3.98 22.51
N LYS A 173 -5.85 4.04 23.81
CA LYS A 173 -4.48 4.16 24.31
C LYS A 173 -3.97 2.85 24.87
N GLY A 174 -2.76 2.48 24.47
CA GLY A 174 -2.04 1.35 25.02
C GLY A 174 -0.73 1.10 24.26
N PRO A 175 0.04 0.08 24.64
CA PRO A 175 1.27 -0.27 23.94
C PRO A 175 0.97 -0.69 22.50
N ARG A 176 1.69 -0.15 21.52
CA ARG A 176 1.56 -0.58 20.13
C ARG A 176 2.20 -1.96 19.94
N LEU A 177 1.51 -2.91 19.28
CA LEU A 177 2.14 -4.16 18.87
C LEU A 177 3.31 -3.85 17.93
N LYS A 178 4.52 -4.23 18.37
CA LYS A 178 5.73 -4.22 17.53
C LYS A 178 5.90 -5.61 16.95
N VAL A 179 5.51 -5.76 15.70
CA VAL A 179 5.80 -6.97 14.92
C VAL A 179 7.28 -6.94 14.59
N ALA A 180 7.99 -8.02 14.89
CA ALA A 180 9.37 -8.17 14.42
C ALA A 180 9.36 -8.11 12.89
N SER A 181 9.97 -7.04 12.36
CA SER A 181 10.07 -6.84 10.93
C SER A 181 10.91 -7.94 10.32
N ASN A 182 10.31 -8.78 9.46
CA ASN A 182 11.05 -9.73 8.63
C ASN A 182 11.73 -9.05 7.43
N PHE A 183 11.62 -7.73 7.31
CA PHE A 183 12.28 -6.98 6.25
C PHE A 183 13.78 -6.86 6.51
N ALA A 184 14.56 -6.80 5.43
CA ALA A 184 15.99 -6.55 5.55
C ALA A 184 16.25 -5.24 6.33
N PRO A 185 17.19 -5.25 7.30
CA PRO A 185 17.44 -4.09 8.16
C PRO A 185 18.08 -2.92 7.40
N ILE A 186 18.69 -3.20 6.23
CA ILE A 186 19.21 -2.21 5.28
C ILE A 186 18.47 -2.41 3.95
N ARG A 187 17.65 -1.42 3.59
CA ARG A 187 16.75 -1.45 2.43
C ARG A 187 17.38 -0.68 1.28
N VAL A 188 17.56 -1.37 0.16
CA VAL A 188 18.20 -0.89 -1.07
C VAL A 188 17.26 -1.08 -2.25
N ASN A 189 17.54 -0.43 -3.38
CA ASN A 189 17.02 -0.91 -4.66
C ASN A 189 17.65 -2.27 -4.94
N GLN A 190 16.85 -3.34 -4.91
CA GLN A 190 17.35 -4.72 -5.03
C GLN A 190 17.84 -5.06 -6.45
N VAL A 191 17.48 -4.27 -7.46
CA VAL A 191 18.10 -4.37 -8.79
C VAL A 191 19.44 -3.65 -8.75
N GLY A 192 19.44 -2.37 -8.37
CA GLY A 192 20.66 -1.58 -8.28
C GLY A 192 20.53 -0.09 -8.52
N TYR A 193 21.66 0.52 -8.88
CA TYR A 193 21.78 1.95 -9.16
C TYR A 193 22.60 2.23 -10.42
N LEU A 194 22.36 3.36 -11.10
CA LEU A 194 23.22 3.81 -12.20
C LEU A 194 24.52 4.43 -11.65
N PRO A 195 25.67 4.31 -12.34
CA PRO A 195 26.98 4.79 -11.90
C PRO A 195 26.99 6.22 -11.36
N HIS A 196 26.34 7.17 -12.05
CA HIS A 196 26.36 8.59 -11.70
C HIS A 196 25.05 9.10 -11.10
N ALA A 197 24.12 8.21 -10.75
CA ALA A 197 22.88 8.59 -10.07
C ALA A 197 23.09 8.77 -8.57
N LEU A 198 22.12 9.43 -7.92
CA LEU A 198 21.98 9.40 -6.46
C LEU A 198 21.73 7.96 -6.00
N LYS A 199 22.45 7.54 -4.95
CA LYS A 199 22.38 6.18 -4.40
C LYS A 199 22.19 6.27 -2.89
N ARG A 200 21.00 5.87 -2.44
CA ARG A 200 20.63 5.91 -1.03
C ARG A 200 20.00 4.59 -0.62
N ALA A 201 20.34 4.15 0.59
CA ALA A 201 19.69 3.07 1.30
C ALA A 201 19.06 3.60 2.59
N THR A 202 18.04 2.91 3.06
CA THR A 202 17.36 3.20 4.32
C THR A 202 17.64 2.08 5.30
N MET A 203 18.21 2.41 6.46
CA MET A 203 18.49 1.45 7.51
C MET A 203 17.57 1.67 8.70
N VAL A 204 16.95 0.62 9.22
CA VAL A 204 16.18 0.68 10.47
C VAL A 204 17.13 0.60 11.67
N SER A 205 17.06 1.60 12.54
CA SER A 205 17.93 1.74 13.71
C SER A 205 17.34 2.72 14.71
N ASP A 206 17.36 2.35 15.98
CA ASP A 206 16.93 3.22 17.09
C ASP A 206 18.04 4.18 17.55
N SER A 207 19.28 4.02 17.05
CA SER A 207 20.38 4.92 17.38
C SER A 207 20.04 6.37 16.98
N THR A 208 20.34 7.33 17.84
CA THR A 208 20.28 8.75 17.49
C THR A 208 21.61 9.26 16.94
N GLN A 209 22.66 8.45 16.97
CA GLN A 209 24.01 8.78 16.52
C GLN A 209 24.32 8.14 15.16
N PRO A 210 25.12 8.80 14.29
CA PRO A 210 25.65 8.18 13.07
C PRO A 210 26.32 6.84 13.33
N LEU A 211 26.06 5.86 12.46
CA LEU A 211 26.66 4.53 12.49
C LEU A 211 27.61 4.35 11.29
N SER A 212 28.69 3.61 11.48
CA SER A 212 29.65 3.32 10.41
C SER A 212 29.10 2.27 9.46
N TRP A 213 29.20 2.52 8.16
CA TRP A 213 28.81 1.56 7.12
C TRP A 213 29.98 1.24 6.19
N THR A 214 29.94 0.05 5.61
CA THR A 214 30.85 -0.38 4.55
C THR A 214 30.05 -0.91 3.36
N LEU A 215 30.59 -0.73 2.16
CA LEU A 215 30.11 -1.33 0.93
C LEU A 215 31.10 -2.42 0.52
N LEU A 216 30.61 -3.65 0.40
CA LEU A 216 31.41 -4.82 0.05
C LEU A 216 31.07 -5.28 -1.36
N ASN A 217 32.07 -5.74 -2.12
CA ASN A 217 31.86 -6.45 -3.37
C ASN A 217 31.51 -7.95 -3.14
N SER A 218 31.33 -8.69 -4.22
CA SER A 218 30.93 -10.10 -4.21
C SER A 218 31.89 -11.06 -3.50
N VAL A 219 33.17 -10.68 -3.34
CA VAL A 219 34.20 -11.45 -2.62
C VAL A 219 34.46 -10.93 -1.20
N GLY A 220 33.67 -9.96 -0.73
CA GLY A 220 33.78 -9.39 0.61
C GLY A 220 34.83 -8.29 0.77
N THR A 221 35.43 -7.81 -0.32
CA THR A 221 36.36 -6.67 -0.27
C THR A 221 35.58 -5.37 -0.05
N LYS A 222 36.03 -4.57 0.92
CA LYS A 222 35.52 -3.21 1.14
C LYS A 222 35.89 -2.31 -0.02
N VAL A 223 34.89 -1.76 -0.71
CA VAL A 223 35.05 -0.86 -1.87
C VAL A 223 34.63 0.58 -1.57
N ALA A 224 33.83 0.80 -0.53
CA ALA A 224 33.54 2.13 0.01
C ALA A 224 33.16 2.03 1.50
N GLU A 225 33.19 3.16 2.21
CA GLU A 225 32.74 3.29 3.59
C GLU A 225 32.28 4.70 3.91
N GLY A 226 31.59 4.85 5.03
CA GLY A 226 31.17 6.16 5.53
C GLY A 226 30.32 6.08 6.79
N GLN A 227 29.58 7.15 7.07
CA GLN A 227 28.66 7.24 8.19
C GLN A 227 27.22 7.38 7.70
N THR A 228 26.28 6.74 8.41
CA THR A 228 24.86 6.94 8.17
C THR A 228 24.44 8.33 8.65
N LYS A 229 23.34 8.88 8.12
CA LYS A 229 22.71 10.09 8.64
C LYS A 229 21.43 9.71 9.38
N PRO A 230 21.34 9.90 10.72
CA PRO A 230 20.08 9.70 11.45
C PRO A 230 18.97 10.56 10.84
N PHE A 231 17.83 9.94 10.55
CA PHE A 231 16.65 10.65 10.03
C PHE A 231 15.57 10.80 11.10
N GLY A 232 15.49 9.87 12.05
CA GLY A 232 14.42 9.82 13.04
C GLY A 232 13.24 8.98 12.55
N ILE A 233 12.06 9.22 13.13
CA ILE A 233 10.84 8.48 12.80
C ILE A 233 10.38 8.85 11.37
N ASN A 234 10.34 7.85 10.48
CA ASN A 234 9.64 7.95 9.21
C ASN A 234 8.13 7.81 9.46
N ARG A 235 7.34 8.84 9.18
CA ARG A 235 5.89 8.83 9.47
C ARG A 235 5.10 7.79 8.68
N ALA A 236 5.54 7.42 7.48
CA ALA A 236 4.82 6.47 6.63
C ALA A 236 4.96 5.02 7.13
N SER A 237 6.12 4.65 7.68
CA SER A 237 6.34 3.32 8.25
C SER A 237 6.29 3.27 9.78
N ASN A 238 6.31 4.43 10.45
CA ASN A 238 6.49 4.58 11.89
C ASN A 238 7.77 3.93 12.44
N GLU A 239 8.82 3.81 11.62
CA GLU A 239 10.12 3.26 12.03
C GLU A 239 11.15 4.37 12.22
N ASN A 240 12.03 4.22 13.21
CA ASN A 240 13.23 5.05 13.30
C ASN A 240 14.25 4.58 12.25
N VAL A 241 14.71 5.50 11.40
CA VAL A 241 15.57 5.17 10.26
C VAL A 241 16.77 6.08 10.14
N HIS A 242 17.78 5.57 9.44
CA HIS A 242 18.96 6.28 9.01
C HIS A 242 19.06 6.22 7.48
N ILE A 243 19.69 7.23 6.89
CA ILE A 243 20.02 7.27 5.46
C ILE A 243 21.49 6.91 5.26
N ILE A 244 21.76 5.96 4.38
CA ILE A 244 23.11 5.64 3.90
C ILE A 244 23.23 6.24 2.50
N ASP A 245 24.10 7.23 2.32
CA ASP A 245 24.37 7.84 1.02
C ASP A 245 25.75 7.38 0.52
N PHE A 246 25.74 6.60 -0.56
CA PHE A 246 26.95 6.05 -1.18
C PHE A 246 27.05 6.51 -2.64
N SER A 247 26.46 7.69 -2.95
CA SER A 247 26.40 8.22 -4.31
C SER A 247 27.78 8.44 -4.94
N GLN A 248 28.82 8.65 -4.13
CA GLN A 248 30.20 8.85 -4.58
C GLN A 248 30.84 7.60 -5.19
N TYR A 249 30.33 6.41 -4.88
CA TYR A 249 30.82 5.19 -5.52
C TYR A 249 30.18 5.04 -6.90
N THR A 250 30.99 5.13 -7.95
CA THR A 250 30.54 5.15 -9.35
C THR A 250 30.99 3.95 -10.17
N GLU A 251 31.85 3.10 -9.62
CA GLU A 251 32.36 1.92 -10.33
C GLU A 251 31.24 0.92 -10.61
N GLU A 252 31.21 0.39 -11.83
CA GLU A 252 30.28 -0.70 -12.16
C GLU A 252 30.71 -1.97 -11.43
N THR A 253 29.83 -2.53 -10.61
CA THR A 253 30.14 -3.70 -9.78
C THR A 253 28.88 -4.50 -9.47
N ASP A 254 28.98 -5.81 -9.65
CA ASP A 254 27.90 -6.75 -9.39
C ASP A 254 27.91 -7.25 -7.94
N LYS A 255 26.70 -7.54 -7.43
CA LYS A 255 26.46 -8.17 -6.11
C LYS A 255 27.11 -7.42 -4.95
N LEU A 256 27.04 -6.09 -4.97
CA LEU A 256 27.41 -5.24 -3.85
C LEU A 256 26.49 -5.47 -2.65
N THR A 257 27.02 -5.35 -1.44
CA THR A 257 26.26 -5.45 -0.20
C THR A 257 26.66 -4.32 0.76
N LEU A 258 25.68 -3.63 1.35
CA LEU A 258 25.90 -2.68 2.43
C LEU A 258 25.92 -3.40 3.78
N VAL A 259 26.85 -3.03 4.65
CA VAL A 259 27.03 -3.62 5.98
C VAL A 259 27.14 -2.52 7.04
N VAL A 260 26.36 -2.66 8.13
CA VAL A 260 26.43 -1.82 9.33
C VAL A 260 26.41 -2.73 10.56
N GLY A 261 27.55 -2.88 11.24
CA GLY A 261 27.69 -3.87 12.30
C GLY A 261 27.46 -5.29 11.77
N ASP A 262 26.50 -5.99 12.36
CA ASP A 262 26.07 -7.34 11.95
C ASP A 262 24.97 -7.34 10.86
N LYS A 263 24.39 -6.17 10.55
CA LYS A 263 23.31 -6.03 9.58
C LYS A 263 23.84 -5.93 8.15
N LYS A 264 23.18 -6.62 7.22
CA LYS A 264 23.49 -6.61 5.79
C LYS A 264 22.27 -6.30 4.92
N SER A 265 22.47 -5.66 3.77
CA SER A 265 21.45 -5.51 2.74
C SER A 265 21.30 -6.77 1.90
N HIS A 266 20.24 -6.85 1.08
CA HIS A 266 20.26 -7.73 -0.09
C HIS A 266 21.37 -7.29 -1.08
N PRO A 267 21.91 -8.21 -1.88
CA PRO A 267 22.86 -7.86 -2.92
C PRO A 267 22.18 -7.02 -4.02
N PHE A 268 22.92 -6.07 -4.59
CA PHE A 268 22.46 -5.23 -5.70
C PHE A 268 23.62 -4.89 -6.63
N ASN A 269 23.33 -4.38 -7.83
CA ASN A 269 24.37 -4.00 -8.80
C ASN A 269 24.51 -2.48 -8.92
N ILE A 270 25.68 -2.01 -9.31
CA ILE A 270 25.84 -0.69 -9.91
C ILE A 270 26.25 -0.91 -11.35
N SER A 271 25.42 -0.48 -12.30
CA SER A 271 25.68 -0.67 -13.73
C SER A 271 24.96 0.35 -14.59
N SER A 272 25.60 0.80 -15.67
CA SER A 272 24.96 1.64 -16.70
C SER A 272 23.86 0.90 -17.48
N LYS A 273 23.81 -0.43 -17.39
CA LYS A 273 22.90 -1.29 -18.15
C LYS A 273 21.68 -1.76 -17.36
N LEU A 274 21.52 -1.28 -16.13
CA LEU A 274 20.59 -1.82 -15.14
C LEU A 274 19.14 -1.97 -15.62
N TYR A 275 18.64 -0.98 -16.36
CA TYR A 275 17.25 -0.92 -16.81
C TYR A 275 17.08 -1.25 -18.30
N GLN A 276 18.11 -1.83 -18.95
CA GLN A 276 18.05 -2.13 -20.38
C GLN A 276 16.95 -3.14 -20.74
N GLN A 277 16.75 -4.17 -19.91
CA GLN A 277 15.70 -5.17 -20.13
C GLN A 277 14.35 -4.74 -19.53
N LEU A 278 14.36 -4.10 -18.36
CA LEU A 278 13.16 -3.74 -17.61
C LEU A 278 12.14 -2.94 -18.43
N LYS A 279 12.61 -2.04 -19.31
CA LYS A 279 11.72 -1.26 -20.19
C LYS A 279 10.90 -2.13 -21.15
N TYR A 280 11.47 -3.23 -21.65
CA TYR A 280 10.76 -4.15 -22.53
C TYR A 280 9.82 -5.06 -21.75
N ASP A 281 10.23 -5.50 -20.57
CA ASP A 281 9.37 -6.29 -19.68
C ASP A 281 8.15 -5.47 -19.25
N ALA A 282 8.35 -4.18 -18.93
CA ALA A 282 7.27 -3.26 -18.61
C ALA A 282 6.31 -3.05 -19.78
N LEU A 283 6.80 -2.88 -21.01
CA LEU A 283 5.93 -2.74 -22.19
C LEU A 283 5.18 -4.03 -22.51
N SER A 284 5.77 -5.19 -22.24
CA SER A 284 5.12 -6.49 -22.48
C SER A 284 3.83 -6.69 -21.68
N PHE A 285 3.63 -5.97 -20.58
CA PHE A 285 2.36 -5.90 -19.87
C PHE A 285 1.20 -5.56 -20.81
N PHE A 286 1.36 -4.56 -21.68
CA PHE A 286 0.30 -4.10 -22.57
C PHE A 286 -0.09 -5.16 -23.60
N TYR A 287 0.89 -5.85 -24.20
CA TYR A 287 0.64 -6.97 -25.10
C TYR A 287 -0.18 -8.06 -24.38
N GLN A 288 0.24 -8.46 -23.18
CA GLN A 288 -0.46 -9.48 -22.38
C GLN A 288 -1.87 -9.06 -21.99
N GLN A 289 -2.14 -7.76 -21.91
CA GLN A 289 -3.45 -7.19 -21.62
C GLN A 289 -4.32 -6.95 -22.86
N ARG A 290 -3.86 -7.23 -24.09
CA ARG A 290 -4.68 -7.07 -25.30
C ARG A 290 -5.95 -7.95 -25.25
N SER A 291 -7.11 -7.33 -25.43
CA SER A 291 -8.38 -8.01 -25.71
C SER A 291 -8.53 -8.27 -27.22
N GLY A 292 -9.37 -9.22 -27.61
CA GLY A 292 -9.72 -9.47 -29.01
C GLY A 292 -8.69 -10.25 -29.84
N ILE A 293 -7.53 -10.58 -29.28
CA ILE A 293 -6.44 -11.31 -29.95
C ILE A 293 -5.87 -12.42 -29.04
N PRO A 294 -5.42 -13.56 -29.59
CA PRO A 294 -4.62 -14.51 -28.84
C PRO A 294 -3.34 -13.88 -28.29
N ILE A 295 -2.95 -14.26 -27.09
CA ILE A 295 -1.63 -13.95 -26.53
C ILE A 295 -0.76 -15.16 -26.80
N GLU A 296 0.20 -15.01 -27.71
CA GLU A 296 0.98 -16.12 -28.23
C GLU A 296 2.28 -16.33 -27.46
N LYS A 297 2.70 -17.60 -27.35
CA LYS A 297 3.88 -18.03 -26.57
C LYS A 297 5.17 -17.34 -27.00
N GLN A 298 5.31 -17.00 -28.29
CA GLN A 298 6.51 -16.37 -28.84
C GLN A 298 6.71 -14.91 -28.39
N TYR A 299 5.63 -14.24 -27.96
CA TYR A 299 5.65 -12.82 -27.61
C TYR A 299 5.64 -12.56 -26.08
N VAL A 300 5.59 -13.61 -25.26
CA VAL A 300 5.58 -13.51 -23.79
C VAL A 300 6.85 -14.10 -23.16
N GLN A 301 7.15 -13.70 -21.93
CA GLN A 301 8.37 -14.11 -21.23
C GLN A 301 8.33 -15.59 -20.83
N ARG A 302 7.14 -16.14 -20.58
CA ARG A 302 6.94 -17.54 -20.22
C ARG A 302 5.78 -18.16 -21.00
N PRO A 303 5.90 -19.41 -21.48
CA PRO A 303 4.85 -20.05 -22.29
C PRO A 303 3.50 -20.22 -21.60
N ASP A 304 3.46 -20.25 -20.27
CA ASP A 304 2.24 -20.34 -19.44
C ASP A 304 1.45 -19.04 -19.35
N LEU A 305 2.02 -17.92 -19.81
CA LEU A 305 1.33 -16.62 -19.92
C LEU A 305 0.52 -16.50 -21.23
N ALA A 306 0.73 -17.41 -22.17
CA ALA A 306 -0.05 -17.44 -23.41
C ALA A 306 -1.50 -17.85 -23.14
N ARG A 307 -2.44 -17.25 -23.87
CA ARG A 307 -3.88 -17.51 -23.71
C ARG A 307 -4.63 -17.32 -25.04
N PRO A 308 -5.78 -17.99 -25.23
CA PRO A 308 -6.69 -17.68 -26.32
C PRO A 308 -7.14 -16.21 -26.30
N ALA A 309 -7.74 -15.77 -27.41
CA ALA A 309 -8.37 -14.45 -27.47
C ALA A 309 -9.48 -14.34 -26.43
N GLY A 310 -9.30 -13.42 -25.47
CA GLY A 310 -10.39 -13.01 -24.60
C GLY A 310 -11.28 -12.03 -25.35
N HIS A 311 -12.60 -12.19 -25.24
CA HIS A 311 -13.58 -11.34 -25.91
C HIS A 311 -13.29 -11.09 -27.41
N PRO A 312 -13.23 -12.15 -28.25
CA PRO A 312 -12.88 -12.03 -29.67
C PRO A 312 -13.92 -11.28 -30.51
N SER A 313 -15.12 -11.02 -29.97
CA SER A 313 -16.13 -10.15 -30.56
C SER A 313 -16.92 -9.43 -29.46
N GLU A 314 -16.77 -8.11 -29.40
CA GLU A 314 -17.41 -7.25 -28.40
C GLU A 314 -18.36 -6.27 -29.08
N ARG A 315 -19.56 -6.75 -29.40
CA ARG A 315 -20.65 -5.91 -29.91
C ARG A 315 -21.61 -5.53 -28.79
N VAL A 316 -21.53 -4.29 -28.36
CA VAL A 316 -22.21 -3.79 -27.15
C VAL A 316 -23.10 -2.60 -27.46
N THR A 317 -24.07 -2.34 -26.59
CA THR A 317 -24.91 -1.14 -26.61
C THR A 317 -24.80 -0.41 -25.27
N CYS A 318 -25.36 0.78 -25.17
CA CYS A 318 -25.40 1.53 -23.92
C CYS A 318 -26.18 0.75 -22.86
N PHE A 319 -25.73 0.85 -21.62
CA PHE A 319 -26.42 0.27 -20.48
C PHE A 319 -27.88 0.76 -20.44
N ASN A 320 -28.83 -0.16 -20.31
CA ASN A 320 -30.27 0.09 -20.41
C ASN A 320 -31.05 -0.36 -19.16
N LYS A 321 -30.37 -0.43 -18.01
CA LYS A 321 -30.94 -0.86 -16.73
C LYS A 321 -30.80 0.23 -15.68
N THR A 322 -31.28 -0.05 -14.47
CA THR A 322 -31.02 0.76 -13.29
C THR A 322 -29.62 0.46 -12.75
N ASP A 323 -28.83 1.49 -12.48
CA ASP A 323 -27.52 1.32 -11.83
C ASP A 323 -27.63 1.16 -10.30
N ALA A 324 -26.51 0.90 -9.64
CA ALA A 324 -26.46 0.74 -8.18
C ALA A 324 -26.85 1.99 -7.39
N LYS A 325 -26.93 3.16 -8.03
CA LYS A 325 -27.39 4.43 -7.44
C LYS A 325 -28.87 4.70 -7.72
N GLY A 326 -29.57 3.76 -8.37
CA GLY A 326 -30.98 3.91 -8.71
C GLY A 326 -31.23 4.69 -10.02
N ASN A 327 -30.20 5.11 -10.75
CA ASN A 327 -30.40 5.83 -12.01
C ASN A 327 -30.87 4.88 -13.10
N LYS A 328 -31.98 5.22 -13.76
CA LYS A 328 -32.51 4.46 -14.91
C LYS A 328 -31.87 4.95 -16.20
N TRP A 329 -31.07 4.10 -16.84
CA TRP A 329 -30.42 4.43 -18.09
C TRP A 329 -31.28 3.98 -19.28
N PRO A 330 -31.52 4.85 -20.29
CA PRO A 330 -32.45 4.57 -21.39
C PRO A 330 -31.91 3.56 -22.42
N GLY A 331 -30.61 3.23 -22.36
CA GLY A 331 -29.95 2.48 -23.43
C GLY A 331 -29.75 3.31 -24.70
N CYS A 332 -29.30 2.63 -25.76
CA CYS A 332 -29.12 3.20 -27.08
C CYS A 332 -29.71 2.23 -28.13
N ASP A 333 -30.16 2.77 -29.26
CA ASP A 333 -30.69 2.01 -30.40
C ASP A 333 -29.61 1.47 -31.34
N TYR A 334 -28.34 1.76 -31.04
CA TYR A 334 -27.19 1.30 -31.80
C TYR A 334 -26.33 0.30 -31.02
N LYS A 335 -25.54 -0.47 -31.76
CA LYS A 335 -24.44 -1.29 -31.22
C LYS A 335 -23.11 -0.78 -31.75
N LEU A 336 -22.08 -0.82 -30.91
CA LEU A 336 -20.70 -0.56 -31.28
C LEU A 336 -19.93 -1.87 -31.22
N ASP A 337 -19.11 -2.11 -32.25
CA ASP A 337 -18.06 -3.11 -32.17
C ASP A 337 -16.86 -2.45 -31.50
N VAL A 338 -16.58 -2.87 -30.28
CA VAL A 338 -15.49 -2.33 -29.45
C VAL A 338 -14.43 -3.40 -29.19
N THR A 339 -14.29 -4.37 -30.09
CA THR A 339 -13.28 -5.44 -29.99
C THR A 339 -11.87 -4.85 -30.05
N GLY A 340 -10.96 -5.33 -29.21
CA GLY A 340 -9.59 -4.80 -29.08
C GLY A 340 -9.39 -3.97 -27.81
N GLY A 341 -8.33 -3.17 -27.78
CA GLY A 341 -7.90 -2.42 -26.59
C GLY A 341 -7.27 -3.31 -25.52
N TRP A 342 -6.98 -2.71 -24.36
CA TRP A 342 -6.41 -3.42 -23.21
C TRP A 342 -7.46 -3.67 -22.13
N TYR A 343 -7.35 -4.83 -21.47
CA TYR A 343 -7.91 -5.01 -20.13
C TYR A 343 -7.19 -4.09 -19.14
N ASP A 344 -7.95 -3.39 -18.32
CA ASP A 344 -7.45 -2.26 -17.53
C ASP A 344 -6.62 -2.68 -16.32
N ALA A 345 -7.05 -3.74 -15.64
CA ALA A 345 -6.41 -4.22 -14.43
C ALA A 345 -6.52 -5.75 -14.31
N GLY A 346 -6.79 -6.25 -13.11
CA GLY A 346 -7.04 -7.67 -12.86
C GLY A 346 -8.41 -8.16 -13.35
N ASP A 347 -9.31 -7.24 -13.72
CA ASP A 347 -10.58 -7.54 -14.38
C ASP A 347 -10.48 -7.41 -15.91
N GLN A 348 -11.58 -7.70 -16.60
CA GLN A 348 -11.67 -7.68 -18.06
C GLN A 348 -12.39 -6.42 -18.60
N GLY A 349 -12.59 -5.41 -17.76
CA GLY A 349 -13.10 -4.11 -18.16
C GLY A 349 -12.08 -3.33 -19.00
N LYS A 350 -12.60 -2.46 -19.86
CA LYS A 350 -11.80 -1.59 -20.74
C LYS A 350 -12.34 -0.17 -20.62
N TYR A 351 -11.51 0.77 -20.18
CA TYR A 351 -11.96 2.11 -19.80
C TYR A 351 -11.21 3.18 -20.59
N VAL A 352 -11.96 4.08 -21.23
CA VAL A 352 -11.38 5.20 -21.99
C VAL A 352 -10.61 6.17 -21.09
N VAL A 353 -11.08 6.42 -19.87
CA VAL A 353 -10.46 7.41 -18.97
C VAL A 353 -9.05 6.97 -18.58
N ASN A 354 -8.91 5.75 -18.03
CA ASN A 354 -7.62 5.23 -17.60
C ASN A 354 -6.77 4.81 -18.81
N GLY A 355 -7.39 4.19 -19.83
CA GLY A 355 -6.73 3.91 -21.09
C GLY A 355 -6.16 5.14 -21.79
N GLY A 356 -6.81 6.30 -21.65
CA GLY A 356 -6.36 7.57 -22.20
C GLY A 356 -5.03 8.02 -21.63
N ILE A 357 -4.88 8.04 -20.30
CA ILE A 357 -3.60 8.40 -19.67
C ILE A 357 -2.51 7.37 -19.98
N SER A 358 -2.83 6.07 -19.95
CA SER A 358 -1.87 5.01 -20.29
C SER A 358 -1.37 5.13 -21.74
N THR A 359 -2.28 5.31 -22.70
CA THR A 359 -1.93 5.49 -24.13
C THR A 359 -1.12 6.76 -24.33
N TRP A 360 -1.52 7.86 -23.69
CA TRP A 360 -0.78 9.12 -23.72
C TRP A 360 0.63 8.96 -23.19
N THR A 361 0.85 8.24 -22.08
CA THR A 361 2.19 8.01 -21.53
C THR A 361 3.10 7.29 -22.52
N LEU A 362 2.62 6.27 -23.23
CA LEU A 362 3.41 5.59 -24.26
C LEU A 362 3.76 6.54 -25.42
N MET A 363 2.78 7.29 -25.94
CA MET A 363 3.01 8.24 -27.03
C MET A 363 3.93 9.40 -26.61
N ASN A 364 3.78 9.90 -25.39
CA ASN A 364 4.63 10.95 -24.83
C ASN A 364 6.07 10.46 -24.64
N PHE A 365 6.28 9.20 -24.26
CA PHE A 365 7.62 8.63 -24.19
C PHE A 365 8.29 8.60 -25.56
N PHE A 366 7.57 8.13 -26.60
CA PHE A 366 8.05 8.18 -27.97
C PHE A 366 8.40 9.62 -28.41
N GLU A 367 7.52 10.58 -28.12
CA GLU A 367 7.76 11.98 -28.44
C GLU A 367 9.00 12.54 -27.71
N HIS A 368 9.16 12.21 -26.43
CA HIS A 368 10.33 12.60 -25.64
C HIS A 368 11.63 12.05 -26.22
N GLU A 369 11.66 10.78 -26.63
CA GLU A 369 12.83 10.19 -27.30
C GLU A 369 13.14 10.93 -28.61
N LYS A 370 12.12 11.20 -29.42
CA LYS A 370 12.27 11.86 -30.72
C LYS A 370 12.90 13.25 -30.62
N TYR A 371 12.60 14.01 -29.57
CA TYR A 371 13.14 15.36 -29.36
C TYR A 371 14.36 15.41 -28.44
N SER A 372 14.78 14.28 -27.88
CA SER A 372 15.96 14.21 -27.02
C SER A 372 17.24 14.25 -27.84
N ARG A 373 18.10 15.25 -27.57
CA ARG A 373 19.40 15.41 -28.26
C ARG A 373 20.38 14.25 -28.01
N ASN A 374 20.12 13.44 -26.98
CA ASN A 374 21.01 12.35 -26.55
C ASN A 374 20.56 10.98 -27.08
N VAL A 375 19.45 10.90 -27.82
CA VAL A 375 18.91 9.66 -28.35
C VAL A 375 19.21 9.58 -29.84
N LYS A 376 20.08 8.64 -30.24
CA LYS A 376 20.41 8.39 -31.65
C LYS A 376 19.41 7.45 -32.34
N GLU A 377 18.88 6.49 -31.59
CA GLU A 377 17.89 5.52 -32.02
C GLU A 377 16.88 5.35 -30.87
N SER A 378 15.58 5.31 -31.19
CA SER A 378 14.55 5.06 -30.17
C SER A 378 14.76 3.69 -29.54
N ALA A 379 14.56 3.62 -28.22
CA ALA A 379 14.59 2.36 -27.47
C ALA A 379 13.57 1.32 -27.99
N PHE A 380 12.55 1.78 -28.70
CA PHE A 380 11.44 0.97 -29.19
C PHE A 380 11.29 1.08 -30.71
N SER A 381 12.39 1.26 -31.45
CA SER A 381 12.38 1.12 -32.90
C SER A 381 11.83 -0.24 -33.35
N ASP A 382 11.46 -0.35 -34.63
CA ASP A 382 10.91 -1.58 -35.24
C ASP A 382 11.78 -2.79 -34.88
N GLY A 383 11.15 -3.84 -34.35
CA GLY A 383 11.83 -5.11 -34.02
C GLY A 383 12.52 -5.17 -32.67
N LYS A 384 12.35 -4.17 -31.80
CA LYS A 384 12.94 -4.18 -30.44
C LYS A 384 12.05 -4.87 -29.41
N VAL A 385 10.74 -4.93 -29.66
CA VAL A 385 9.74 -5.46 -28.73
C VAL A 385 9.22 -6.79 -29.26
N LYS A 386 8.89 -7.70 -28.34
CA LYS A 386 8.25 -8.97 -28.67
C LYS A 386 6.74 -8.77 -28.83
N ILE A 387 6.32 -8.22 -29.97
CA ILE A 387 4.91 -8.07 -30.36
C ILE A 387 4.70 -8.54 -31.80
N PRO A 388 3.47 -8.88 -32.21
CA PRO A 388 3.17 -9.29 -33.59
C PRO A 388 3.57 -8.27 -34.65
N GLU A 389 3.55 -6.99 -34.30
CA GLU A 389 3.78 -5.89 -35.24
C GLU A 389 5.27 -5.54 -35.43
N ASN A 390 6.20 -6.22 -34.77
CA ASN A 390 7.63 -5.83 -34.66
C ASN A 390 8.48 -5.96 -35.94
N ASN A 391 7.85 -5.99 -37.11
CA ASN A 391 8.52 -5.99 -38.41
C ASN A 391 7.64 -5.29 -39.45
N ASN A 392 7.05 -4.16 -39.07
CA ASN A 392 6.09 -3.41 -39.89
C ASN A 392 6.63 -2.03 -40.32
N ARG A 393 7.90 -1.72 -40.00
CA ARG A 393 8.57 -0.42 -40.22
C ARG A 393 7.95 0.73 -39.42
N LYS A 394 7.32 0.44 -38.28
CA LYS A 394 6.81 1.40 -37.31
C LYS A 394 7.55 1.21 -36.00
N ASN A 395 7.37 2.18 -35.11
CA ASN A 395 7.94 2.11 -33.78
C ASN A 395 7.04 1.20 -32.93
N ASP A 396 7.61 0.15 -32.34
CA ASP A 396 6.86 -0.87 -31.62
C ASP A 396 6.05 -0.29 -30.44
N LEU A 397 6.52 0.79 -29.80
CA LEU A 397 5.79 1.50 -28.74
C LEU A 397 4.51 2.15 -29.28
N LEU A 398 4.55 2.64 -30.52
CA LEU A 398 3.38 3.22 -31.19
C LEU A 398 2.41 2.16 -31.69
N ASP A 399 2.89 0.97 -32.08
CA ASP A 399 2.00 -0.15 -32.42
C ASP A 399 1.20 -0.60 -31.20
N GLU A 400 1.84 -0.70 -30.03
CA GLU A 400 1.13 -1.01 -28.80
C GLU A 400 0.13 0.11 -28.43
N ALA A 401 0.55 1.38 -28.47
CA ALA A 401 -0.34 2.51 -28.20
C ALA A 401 -1.53 2.58 -29.18
N ARG A 402 -1.30 2.21 -30.45
CA ARG A 402 -2.35 2.14 -31.46
C ARG A 402 -3.44 1.12 -31.09
N TRP A 403 -3.10 0.01 -30.46
CA TRP A 403 -4.07 -1.02 -30.06
C TRP A 403 -5.17 -0.44 -29.16
N MET A 404 -4.80 0.41 -28.20
CA MET A 404 -5.77 1.10 -27.34
C MET A 404 -6.42 2.30 -28.03
N MET A 405 -5.68 3.01 -28.88
CA MET A 405 -6.25 4.09 -29.68
C MET A 405 -7.39 3.58 -30.57
N ASP A 406 -7.23 2.45 -31.25
CA ASP A 406 -8.26 1.86 -32.11
C ASP A 406 -9.54 1.55 -31.31
N PHE A 407 -9.42 1.00 -30.10
CA PHE A 407 -10.55 0.83 -29.18
C PHE A 407 -11.22 2.16 -28.79
N MET A 408 -10.44 3.17 -28.44
CA MET A 408 -10.99 4.49 -28.08
C MET A 408 -11.70 5.15 -29.27
N LEU A 409 -11.18 4.99 -30.49
CA LEU A 409 -11.78 5.50 -31.72
C LEU A 409 -13.10 4.78 -32.05
N GLN A 410 -13.23 3.50 -31.72
CA GLN A 410 -14.46 2.70 -31.83
C GLN A 410 -15.51 3.09 -30.77
N CYS A 411 -15.09 3.50 -29.58
CA CYS A 411 -15.98 3.95 -28.49
C CYS A 411 -16.69 5.29 -28.75
N ARG A 412 -16.34 6.00 -29.83
CA ARG A 412 -17.00 7.28 -30.15
C ARG A 412 -18.45 7.05 -30.54
N SER A 413 -19.36 7.76 -29.88
CA SER A 413 -20.79 7.65 -30.17
C SER A 413 -21.09 8.12 -31.61
N LEU A 414 -22.04 7.45 -32.26
CA LEU A 414 -22.56 7.87 -33.57
C LEU A 414 -23.22 9.27 -33.52
N MET A 415 -23.67 9.72 -32.34
CA MET A 415 -24.22 11.07 -32.17
C MET A 415 -23.16 12.17 -32.34
N ALA A 416 -21.91 11.95 -31.92
CA ALA A 416 -20.82 12.89 -32.19
C ALA A 416 -20.54 13.01 -33.70
N ARG A 417 -20.67 11.91 -34.46
CA ARG A 417 -20.54 11.91 -35.94
C ARG A 417 -21.70 12.62 -36.66
N ARG A 418 -22.93 12.55 -36.15
CA ARG A 418 -24.11 13.13 -36.83
C ARG A 418 -24.36 14.62 -36.54
N ARG A 419 -23.82 15.19 -35.47
CA ARG A 419 -24.10 16.57 -35.05
C ARG A 419 -22.94 17.56 -35.17
N GLY A 420 -21.78 17.17 -35.73
CA GLY A 420 -20.67 18.10 -35.95
C GLY A 420 -20.08 18.73 -34.66
N TYR A 421 -20.30 18.11 -33.50
CA TYR A 421 -19.68 18.57 -32.25
C TYR A 421 -18.19 18.22 -32.25
N PRO A 422 -17.31 19.13 -31.81
CA PRO A 422 -15.90 18.82 -31.64
C PRO A 422 -15.75 17.70 -30.59
N SER A 423 -15.33 16.53 -31.07
CA SER A 423 -14.64 15.44 -30.36
C SER A 423 -14.80 15.39 -28.83
N ALA A 424 -16.03 15.23 -28.33
CA ALA A 424 -16.24 14.85 -26.94
C ALA A 424 -16.29 13.31 -26.86
N ILE A 425 -15.24 12.71 -26.34
CA ILE A 425 -15.24 11.28 -25.99
C ILE A 425 -16.09 11.16 -24.71
N SER A 426 -17.38 10.84 -24.87
CA SER A 426 -18.22 10.54 -23.70
C SER A 426 -17.75 9.24 -23.06
N PRO A 427 -17.68 9.16 -21.71
CA PRO A 427 -17.47 7.90 -21.01
C PRO A 427 -18.69 7.02 -21.22
N VAL A 428 -18.68 6.20 -22.27
CA VAL A 428 -19.72 5.20 -22.49
C VAL A 428 -19.42 4.04 -21.55
N ILE A 429 -20.20 3.92 -20.48
CA ILE A 429 -20.18 2.73 -19.62
C ILE A 429 -20.84 1.60 -20.41
N LEU A 430 -20.01 0.80 -21.06
CA LEU A 430 -20.42 -0.39 -21.80
C LEU A 430 -20.33 -1.57 -20.82
N ARG A 431 -21.47 -2.19 -20.49
CA ARG A 431 -21.52 -3.41 -19.68
C ARG A 431 -22.42 -4.42 -20.35
N ARG A 432 -21.96 -5.67 -20.51
CA ARG A 432 -22.80 -6.76 -21.02
C ARG A 432 -23.66 -7.34 -19.90
N SER A 433 -24.85 -7.79 -20.28
CA SER A 433 -25.61 -8.78 -19.48
C SER A 433 -24.87 -10.10 -19.55
N SER A 434 -24.75 -10.77 -18.40
CA SER A 434 -24.25 -12.14 -18.23
C SER A 434 -24.75 -13.10 -19.31
#